data_AF-A0A969PDJ8-F1
#
_entry.id   AF-A0A969PDJ8-F1
#
_cell.length_a   1.000
_cell.length_b   1.000
_cell.length_c   1.000
_cell.angle_alpha   90.00
_cell.angle_beta   90.00
_cell.angle_gamma   90.00
#
_symmetry.space_group_name_H-M   'P 1'
#
loop_
_entity.id
_entity.type
_entity.pdbx_description
1 polymer ?
#
loop_
_entity_poly.entity_id
_entity_poly.type
_entity_poly.pdbx_seq_one_letter_code
_entity_poly.pdbx_strand_id
1 'polypeptide(L)'
;MVDLSDAVADAVQLPLERISMEMVWRGLYHFNHAYNNGKATDPVAYLAAPENQDLGVVKPMRKPPKTLDFSPYPKALLGNRSFSIFCLF
;
A
#
# COMPACT_ATOMS: atom_id res chain seq x y z
N MET A 1 11.99 0.54 19.81
CA MET A 1 10.88 0.19 18.88
C MET A 1 11.25 0.48 17.44
N VAL A 2 12.02 1.54 17.17
CA VAL A 2 12.68 1.72 15.86
C VAL A 2 13.48 0.48 15.47
N ASP A 3 14.12 -0.19 16.43
CA ASP A 3 15.01 -1.34 16.19
C ASP A 3 14.36 -2.51 15.45
N LEU A 4 13.08 -2.84 15.77
CA LEU A 4 12.37 -3.91 15.08
C LEU A 4 11.95 -3.49 13.66
N SER A 5 11.42 -2.26 13.52
CA SER A 5 11.06 -1.75 12.20
C SER A 5 12.28 -1.56 11.30
N ASP A 6 13.44 -1.26 11.88
CA ASP A 6 14.71 -1.09 11.18
C ASP A 6 15.22 -2.47 10.72
N ALA A 7 15.20 -3.47 11.61
CA ALA A 7 15.53 -4.84 11.23
C ALA A 7 14.60 -5.39 10.12
N VAL A 8 13.30 -5.08 10.17
CA VAL A 8 12.35 -5.43 9.11
C VAL A 8 12.62 -4.64 7.82
N ALA A 9 12.97 -3.36 7.94
CA ALA A 9 13.34 -2.51 6.80
C ALA A 9 14.58 -3.06 6.07
N ASP A 10 15.61 -3.45 6.84
CA ASP A 10 16.83 -4.09 6.35
C ASP A 10 16.53 -5.44 5.69
N ALA A 11 15.71 -6.28 6.32
CA ALA A 11 15.33 -7.59 5.79
C ALA A 11 14.57 -7.49 4.45
N VAL A 12 13.73 -6.46 4.29
CA VAL A 12 12.97 -6.21 3.05
C VAL A 12 13.74 -5.30 2.07
N GLN A 13 14.90 -4.77 2.47
CA GLN A 13 15.74 -3.86 1.68
C GLN A 13 14.99 -2.58 1.24
N LEU A 14 14.17 -2.02 2.13
CA LEU A 14 13.41 -0.80 1.89
C LEU A 14 13.76 0.24 2.95
N PRO A 15 13.71 1.55 2.63
CA PRO A 15 13.92 2.58 3.64
C PRO A 15 12.80 2.53 4.69
N LEU A 16 13.13 2.85 5.95
CA LEU A 16 12.22 2.79 7.09
C LEU A 16 10.92 3.60 6.89
N GLU A 17 10.95 4.65 6.08
CA GLU A 17 9.76 5.44 5.68
C GLU A 17 8.67 4.61 5.00
N ARG A 18 9.09 3.55 4.28
CA ARG A 18 8.21 2.60 3.60
C ARG A 18 7.61 1.57 4.54
N ILE A 19 8.15 1.41 5.75
CA ILE A 19 7.62 0.52 6.76
C ILE A 19 6.57 1.26 7.60
N SER A 20 5.43 0.62 7.83
CA SER A 20 4.40 1.11 8.73
C SER A 20 4.62 0.55 10.11
N MET A 21 5.11 1.39 11.04
CA MET A 21 5.31 1.01 12.43
C MET A 21 4.03 0.43 13.05
N GLU A 22 2.87 1.06 12.82
CA GLU A 22 1.58 0.56 13.32
C GLU A 22 1.29 -0.87 12.84
N MET A 23 1.57 -1.17 11.57
CA MET A 23 1.31 -2.49 11.01
C MET A 23 2.35 -3.53 11.46
N VAL A 24 3.58 -3.13 11.79
CA VAL A 24 4.53 -4.01 12.49
C VAL A 24 3.95 -4.46 13.83
N TRP A 25 3.38 -3.54 14.63
CA TRP A 25 2.74 -3.89 15.90
C TRP A 25 1.52 -4.80 15.72
N ARG A 26 0.67 -4.52 14.73
CA ARG A 26 -0.47 -5.40 14.43
C ARG A 26 -0.02 -6.77 13.92
N GLY A 27 1.03 -6.83 13.11
CA GLY A 27 1.62 -8.06 12.60
C GLY A 27 2.16 -8.98 13.69
N LEU A 28 2.63 -8.42 14.81
CA LEU A 28 3.09 -9.21 15.96
C LEU A 28 1.97 -10.06 16.59
N TYR A 29 0.70 -9.67 16.49
CA TYR A 29 -0.41 -10.53 16.93
C TYR A 29 -0.52 -11.81 16.09
N HIS A 30 -0.34 -11.68 14.78
CA HIS A 30 -0.33 -12.81 13.85
C HIS A 30 0.91 -13.69 14.06
N PHE A 31 2.07 -13.06 14.26
CA PHE A 31 3.30 -13.77 14.61
C PHE A 31 3.14 -14.59 15.89
N ASN A 32 2.57 -14.02 16.97
CA ASN A 32 2.39 -14.74 18.23
C ASN A 32 1.51 -15.99 18.04
N HIS A 33 0.44 -15.89 17.25
CA HIS A 33 -0.36 -17.07 16.90
C HIS A 33 0.44 -18.11 16.08
N ALA A 34 1.22 -17.67 15.10
CA ALA A 34 2.09 -18.55 14.32
C ALA A 34 3.18 -19.23 15.17
N TYR A 35 3.75 -18.48 16.13
CA TYR A 35 4.75 -18.94 17.07
C TYR A 35 4.21 -20.03 18.00
N ASN A 36 3.03 -19.81 18.58
CA ASN A 36 2.39 -20.79 19.45
C ASN A 36 2.00 -22.08 18.69
N ASN A 37 1.77 -21.98 17.38
CA ASN A 37 1.51 -23.13 16.51
C ASN A 37 2.79 -23.78 15.97
N GLY A 38 3.98 -23.30 16.34
CA GLY A 38 5.28 -23.79 15.86
C GLY A 38 5.56 -23.49 14.38
N LYS A 39 4.83 -22.56 13.77
CA LYS A 39 4.95 -22.20 12.34
C LYS A 39 6.01 -21.14 12.08
N ALA A 40 6.33 -20.32 13.07
CA ALA A 40 7.31 -19.25 12.96
C ALA A 40 8.09 -19.10 14.26
N THR A 41 9.37 -18.75 14.18
CA THR A 41 10.24 -18.56 15.36
C THR A 41 10.84 -17.15 15.41
N ASP A 42 11.12 -16.56 14.26
CA ASP A 42 11.67 -15.22 14.15
C ASP A 42 10.61 -14.21 13.68
N PRO A 43 10.30 -13.16 14.47
CA PRO A 43 9.35 -12.12 14.06
C PRO A 43 9.83 -11.32 12.85
N VAL A 44 11.14 -11.09 12.68
CA VAL A 44 11.66 -10.30 11.56
C VAL A 44 11.47 -11.05 10.25
N ALA A 45 11.93 -12.30 10.18
CA ALA A 45 11.70 -13.17 9.03
C ALA A 45 10.19 -13.35 8.73
N TYR A 46 9.35 -13.49 9.76
CA TYR A 46 7.90 -13.63 9.57
C TYR A 46 7.28 -12.38 8.93
N LEU A 47 7.61 -11.18 9.41
CA LEU A 47 7.07 -9.93 8.88
C LEU A 47 7.64 -9.56 7.50
N ALA A 48 8.88 -9.97 7.21
CA ALA A 48 9.54 -9.75 5.92
C ALA A 48 9.16 -10.78 4.84
N ALA A 49 8.55 -11.91 5.23
CA ALA A 49 8.20 -12.98 4.31
C ALA A 49 7.21 -12.49 3.23
N PRO A 50 7.39 -12.88 1.95
CA PRO A 50 6.49 -12.51 0.87
C PRO A 50 5.06 -13.03 1.09
N GLU A 51 4.93 -14.18 1.77
CA GLU A 51 3.65 -14.81 2.14
C GLU A 51 2.82 -13.95 3.10
N ASN A 52 3.46 -13.11 3.91
CA ASN A 52 2.80 -12.29 4.94
C ASN A 52 2.70 -10.80 4.54
N GLN A 53 2.88 -10.47 3.25
CA GLN A 53 2.74 -9.09 2.75
C GLN A 53 1.34 -8.51 2.97
N ASP A 54 0.34 -9.37 3.11
CA ASP A 54 -1.05 -9.00 3.42
C ASP A 54 -1.20 -8.28 4.76
N LEU A 55 -0.23 -8.42 5.66
CA LEU A 55 -0.18 -7.69 6.94
C LEU A 55 0.04 -6.18 6.75
N GLY A 56 0.31 -5.69 5.54
CA GLY A 56 0.42 -4.25 5.27
C GLY A 56 1.61 -3.57 5.93
N VAL A 57 2.64 -4.35 6.32
CA VAL A 57 3.88 -3.84 6.92
C VAL A 57 4.59 -2.87 5.97
N VAL A 58 4.63 -3.20 4.67
CA VAL A 58 5.17 -2.32 3.62
C VAL A 58 4.05 -1.45 3.06
N LYS A 59 4.22 -0.13 3.14
CA LYS A 59 3.27 0.83 2.58
C LYS A 59 3.22 0.69 1.04
N PRO A 60 2.01 0.58 0.45
CA PRO A 60 1.86 0.53 -1.00
C PRO A 60 2.27 1.86 -1.63
N MET A 61 2.76 1.81 -2.87
CA MET A 61 3.03 3.04 -3.63
C MET A 61 1.71 3.78 -3.88
N ARG A 62 1.68 5.06 -3.49
CA ARG A 62 0.51 5.92 -3.69
C ARG A 62 0.26 6.10 -5.17
N LYS A 63 -0.99 5.91 -5.59
CA LYS A 63 -1.43 6.19 -6.97
C LYS A 63 -1.19 7.67 -7.29
N PRO A 64 -0.75 8.02 -8.51
CA PRO A 64 -0.59 9.42 -8.89
C PRO A 64 -1.92 10.15 -8.72
N PRO A 65 -1.91 11.42 -8.27
CA PRO A 65 -3.13 12.20 -8.11
C PRO A 65 -3.83 12.27 -9.47
N LYS A 66 -5.09 11.81 -9.52
CA LYS A 66 -5.92 12.02 -10.71
C LYS A 66 -6.27 13.50 -10.77
N THR A 67 -5.92 14.16 -11.86
CA THR A 67 -6.46 15.49 -12.15
C THR A 67 -7.97 15.34 -12.37
N LEU A 68 -8.76 15.84 -11.42
CA LEU A 68 -10.21 15.91 -11.60
C LEU A 68 -10.49 17.01 -12.62
N ASP A 69 -11.16 16.65 -13.70
CA ASP A 69 -11.68 17.61 -14.67
C ASP A 69 -12.97 18.22 -14.10
N PHE A 70 -12.88 19.48 -13.67
CA PHE A 70 -14.03 20.25 -13.17
C PHE A 70 -14.79 20.98 -14.29
N SER A 71 -14.50 20.70 -15.57
CA SER A 71 -15.30 21.26 -16.65
C SER A 71 -16.77 20.84 -16.52
N PRO A 72 -17.72 21.70 -16.96
CA PRO A 72 -19.15 21.40 -16.87
C PRO A 72 -19.54 20.12 -17.63
N TYR A 73 -18.71 19.68 -18.58
CA TYR A 73 -18.85 18.41 -19.30
C TYR A 73 -17.50 17.66 -19.29
N PRO A 74 -17.23 16.83 -18.27
CA PRO A 74 -15.96 16.14 -18.13
C PRO A 74 -15.72 15.21 -19.33
N LYS A 75 -14.55 15.32 -19.94
CA LYS A 75 -14.19 14.59 -21.18
C LYS A 75 -14.29 13.07 -21.05
N ALA A 76 -14.21 12.54 -19.81
CA ALA A 76 -14.36 11.12 -19.52
C ALA A 76 -15.74 10.54 -19.91
N LEU A 77 -16.78 11.38 -20.02
CA LEU A 77 -18.13 10.99 -20.47
C LEU A 77 -18.33 11.18 -21.98
N LEU A 78 -17.44 11.89 -22.65
CA LEU A 78 -17.47 12.19 -24.08
C LEU A 78 -16.62 11.16 -24.84
N GLY A 79 -17.00 9.88 -24.77
CA GLY A 79 -16.42 8.86 -25.65
C GLY A 79 -16.65 9.25 -27.11
N ASN A 80 -15.56 9.54 -27.85
CA ASN A 80 -15.45 9.74 -29.31
C ASN A 80 -16.70 10.29 -30.05
N ARG A 81 -17.42 11.25 -29.49
CA ARG A 81 -18.49 11.95 -30.18
C ARG A 81 -18.15 13.42 -30.24
N SER A 82 -17.62 13.84 -31.39
CA SER A 82 -17.58 15.25 -31.80
C SER A 82 -18.98 15.83 -31.69
N PHE A 83 -19.27 16.50 -30.57
CA PHE A 83 -20.41 17.41 -30.51
C PHE A 83 -19.98 18.70 -31.19
N SER A 84 -20.25 18.77 -32.50
CA SER A 84 -20.24 20.03 -33.23
C SER A 84 -21.44 20.83 -32.74
N ILE A 85 -21.23 21.66 -31.71
CA ILE A 85 -22.22 22.67 -31.33
C ILE A 85 -22.12 23.78 -32.37
N PHE A 86 -22.82 23.59 -33.48
CA PHE A 86 -23.09 24.66 -34.42
C PHE A 86 -24.16 25.54 -33.78
N CYS A 87 -23.70 26.54 -33.04
CA CYS A 87 -24.53 27.65 -32.64
C CYS A 87 -24.74 28.50 -33.89
N LEU A 88 -25.95 28.44 -34.48
CA LEU A 88 -26.35 29.41 -35.48
C LEU A 88 -27.82 29.77 -35.29
N PHE A 89 -28.00 31.04 -34.88
CA PHE A 89 -29.21 31.87 -34.87
C PHE A 89 -30.45 31.39 -34.11
#